data_AF-W6RUG6-F1
#
_entry.id   AF-W6RUG6-F1
#
_cell.length_a   1.000
_cell.length_b   1.000
_cell.length_c   1.000
_cell.angle_alpha   90.00
_cell.angle_beta   90.00
_cell.angle_gamma   90.00
#
_symmetry.space_group_name_H-M   'P 1'
#
loop_
_entity.id
_entity.type
_entity.pdbx_description
1 polymer ?
#
loop_
_entity_poly.entity_id
_entity_poly.type
_entity_poly.pdbx_seq_one_letter_code
_entity_poly.pdbx_strand_id
1 'polypeptide(L)'
;MEVGTIVRHPPRAEYASRIIEAGTEACRLYGPSKTNVADIARLLGKSPASVYKIFPSKATIWNAVAENFFQTDVRFPAVSTDSLNAADRLQEHVLGQHHSMLKACHGDRQMFNLVVLAAELDVGTLPSVSLHRRPAVHRPCRLEAHHISRREGDGSRELSSLVGLHQGL
;
A
#
# COMPACT_ATOMS: atom_id res chain seq x y z
N MET A 1 2.57 -24.23 28.97
CA MET A 1 3.12 -24.88 27.76
C MET A 1 2.19 -24.53 26.61
N GLU A 2 2.47 -23.46 25.88
CA GLU A 2 1.66 -23.07 24.71
C GLU A 2 2.01 -23.99 23.54
N VAL A 3 1.06 -24.83 23.14
CA VAL A 3 1.15 -25.60 21.92
C VAL A 3 0.91 -24.63 20.77
N GLY A 4 1.99 -24.20 20.14
CA GLY A 4 1.95 -23.44 18.90
C GLY A 4 1.07 -24.17 17.89
N THR A 5 0.05 -23.48 17.40
CA THR A 5 -0.85 -23.94 16.34
C THR A 5 -0.03 -24.25 15.10
N ILE A 6 0.29 -25.53 14.88
CA ILE A 6 0.86 -26.01 13.62
C ILE A 6 -0.26 -25.90 12.60
N VAL A 7 -0.34 -24.76 11.92
CA VAL A 7 -1.20 -24.59 10.76
C VAL A 7 -0.69 -25.56 9.70
N ARG A 8 -1.29 -26.76 9.63
CA ARG A 8 -1.01 -27.75 8.59
C ARG A 8 -1.52 -27.20 7.27
N HIS A 9 -0.63 -26.56 6.52
CA HIS A 9 -0.91 -26.17 5.16
C HIS A 9 -0.95 -27.45 4.31
N PRO A 10 -1.96 -27.62 3.43
CA PRO A 10 -1.95 -28.75 2.53
C PRO A 10 -0.67 -28.71 1.67
N PRO A 11 -0.09 -29.86 1.28
CA PRO A 11 1.18 -29.92 0.54
C PRO A 11 1.22 -29.02 -0.72
N ARG A 12 0.05 -28.75 -1.30
CA ARG A 12 -0.13 -27.84 -2.44
C ARG A 12 0.13 -26.38 -2.08
N ALA A 13 -0.35 -25.91 -0.92
CA ALA A 13 -0.19 -24.52 -0.48
C ALA A 13 1.27 -24.25 -0.08
N GLU A 14 1.91 -25.18 0.64
CA GLU A 14 3.34 -25.08 0.96
C GLU A 14 4.19 -25.01 -0.32
N TYR A 15 3.87 -25.84 -1.31
CA TYR A 15 4.59 -25.80 -2.59
C TYR A 15 4.32 -24.51 -3.37
N ALA A 16 3.12 -23.94 -3.28
CA ALA A 16 2.82 -22.63 -3.87
C ALA A 16 3.67 -21.52 -3.22
N SER A 17 3.77 -21.50 -1.89
CA SER A 17 4.64 -20.55 -1.17
C SER A 17 6.10 -20.68 -1.60
N ARG A 18 6.62 -21.91 -1.75
CA ARG A 18 7.99 -22.13 -2.24
C ARG A 18 8.20 -21.63 -3.67
N ILE A 19 7.20 -21.75 -4.54
CA ILE A 19 7.26 -21.18 -5.90
C ILE A 19 7.30 -19.64 -5.84
N ILE A 20 6.52 -19.03 -4.96
CA ILE A 20 6.50 -17.57 -4.76
C ILE A 20 7.86 -17.07 -4.23
N GLU A 21 8.42 -17.76 -3.25
CA GLU A 21 9.75 -17.47 -2.69
C GLU A 21 10.86 -17.59 -3.75
N ALA A 22 10.86 -18.69 -4.52
CA ALA A 22 11.82 -18.89 -5.60
C ALA A 22 11.63 -17.85 -6.73
N GLY A 23 10.40 -17.44 -7.02
CA GLY A 23 10.08 -16.37 -7.96
C GLY A 23 10.64 -15.02 -7.49
N THR A 24 10.45 -14.70 -6.22
CA THR A 24 11.00 -13.50 -5.58
C THR A 24 12.52 -13.46 -5.68
N GLU A 25 13.18 -14.56 -5.34
CA GLU A 25 14.64 -14.66 -5.41
C GLU A 25 15.13 -14.53 -6.86
N ALA A 26 14.48 -15.21 -7.80
CA ALA A 26 14.85 -15.11 -9.21
C ALA A 26 14.64 -13.69 -9.76
N CYS A 27 13.62 -12.95 -9.32
CA CYS A 27 13.43 -11.54 -9.65
C CYS A 27 14.52 -10.64 -9.07
N ARG A 28 14.96 -10.88 -7.83
CA ARG A 28 16.06 -10.14 -7.20
C ARG A 28 17.39 -10.37 -7.92
N LEU A 29 17.65 -11.62 -8.32
CA LEU A 29 18.90 -12.01 -9.00
C LEU A 29 18.99 -11.49 -10.44
N TYR A 30 17.92 -11.64 -11.23
CA TYR A 30 17.97 -11.41 -12.67
C TYR A 30 17.19 -10.16 -13.13
N GLY A 31 16.28 -9.67 -12.30
CA GLY A 31 15.31 -8.63 -12.63
C GLY A 31 14.06 -9.20 -13.32
N PRO A 32 12.86 -8.63 -13.08
CA PRO A 32 11.58 -9.20 -13.50
C PRO A 32 11.44 -9.37 -15.02
N SER A 33 12.09 -8.51 -15.82
CA SER A 33 12.07 -8.61 -17.28
C SER A 33 12.87 -9.80 -17.83
N LYS A 34 13.85 -10.31 -17.08
CA LYS A 34 14.74 -11.41 -17.52
C LYS A 34 14.39 -12.74 -16.87
N THR A 35 13.66 -12.73 -15.76
CA THR A 35 13.27 -13.96 -15.06
C THR A 35 12.18 -14.71 -15.81
N ASN A 36 12.32 -16.04 -15.89
CA ASN A 36 11.28 -16.91 -16.45
C ASN A 36 10.93 -18.09 -15.53
N VAL A 37 9.83 -18.78 -15.83
CA VAL A 37 9.35 -19.94 -15.05
C VAL A 37 10.40 -21.07 -14.99
N ALA A 38 11.24 -21.20 -16.03
CA ALA A 38 12.34 -22.15 -16.04
C ALA A 38 13.40 -21.83 -14.96
N ASP A 39 13.67 -20.55 -14.69
CA ASP A 39 14.62 -20.14 -13.65
C ASP A 39 14.07 -20.47 -12.26
N ILE A 40 12.77 -20.22 -12.04
CA ILE A 40 12.07 -20.57 -10.81
C ILE A 40 12.13 -22.08 -10.58
N ALA A 41 11.80 -22.87 -11.60
CA ALA A 41 11.84 -24.32 -11.54
C ALA A 41 13.26 -24.84 -11.25
N ARG A 42 14.28 -24.22 -11.85
CA ARG A 42 15.70 -24.53 -11.61
C ARG A 42 16.11 -24.26 -10.17
N LEU A 43 15.72 -23.12 -9.58
CA LEU A 43 15.98 -22.82 -8.16
C LEU A 43 15.33 -23.84 -7.22
N LEU A 44 14.17 -24.40 -7.60
CA LEU A 44 13.47 -25.42 -6.82
C LEU A 44 13.99 -26.85 -7.06
N GLY A 45 14.86 -27.08 -8.06
CA GLY A 45 15.25 -28.41 -8.50
C GLY A 45 14.08 -29.22 -9.09
N LYS A 46 13.15 -28.55 -9.77
CA LYS A 46 11.92 -29.15 -10.33
C LYS A 46 11.80 -28.85 -11.83
N SER A 47 10.88 -29.55 -12.49
CA SER A 47 10.53 -29.27 -13.89
C SER A 47 9.58 -28.07 -13.99
N PRO A 48 9.63 -27.26 -15.07
CA PRO A 48 8.66 -26.19 -15.30
C PRO A 48 7.21 -26.67 -15.31
N ALA A 49 6.97 -27.89 -15.83
CA ALA A 49 5.64 -28.53 -15.79
C ALA A 49 5.11 -28.70 -14.35
N SER A 50 5.99 -28.93 -13.36
CA SER A 50 5.58 -29.03 -11.96
C SER A 50 5.11 -27.69 -11.39
N VAL A 51 5.67 -26.57 -11.87
CA VAL A 51 5.23 -25.22 -11.49
C VAL A 51 3.86 -24.93 -12.09
N TYR A 52 3.64 -25.27 -13.36
CA TYR A 52 2.37 -25.06 -14.05
C TYR A 52 1.20 -25.87 -13.46
N LYS A 53 1.45 -26.97 -12.73
CA LYS A 53 0.41 -27.68 -11.96
C LYS A 53 -0.18 -26.85 -10.83
N ILE A 54 0.60 -25.90 -10.29
CA ILE A 54 0.16 -25.03 -9.21
C ILE A 54 -0.42 -23.73 -9.76
N PHE A 55 0.29 -23.13 -10.71
CA PHE A 55 -0.09 -21.88 -11.34
C PHE A 55 -0.40 -22.09 -12.82
N PRO A 56 -1.65 -21.90 -13.26
CA PRO A 56 -2.08 -22.24 -14.62
C PRO A 56 -1.44 -21.34 -15.70
N SER A 57 -0.91 -20.17 -15.33
CA SER A 57 -0.30 -19.25 -16.27
C SER A 57 0.92 -18.53 -15.68
N LYS A 58 1.79 -18.02 -16.56
CA LYS A 58 2.91 -17.16 -16.17
C LYS A 58 2.44 -15.89 -15.46
N ALA A 59 1.35 -15.28 -15.92
CA ALA A 59 0.75 -14.10 -15.30
C ALA A 59 0.31 -14.38 -13.85
N THR A 60 -0.34 -15.52 -13.60
CA THR A 60 -0.76 -15.91 -12.24
C THR A 60 0.43 -16.08 -11.29
N ILE A 61 1.58 -16.56 -11.78
CA ILE A 61 2.81 -16.64 -10.99
C ILE A 61 3.29 -15.24 -10.61
N TRP A 62 3.41 -14.33 -11.59
CA TRP A 62 3.90 -12.98 -11.33
C TRP A 62 2.98 -12.17 -10.44
N ASN A 63 1.67 -12.27 -10.64
CA ASN A 63 0.70 -11.62 -9.78
C ASN A 63 0.82 -12.12 -8.34
N ALA A 64 0.97 -13.44 -8.12
CA ALA A 64 1.16 -13.99 -6.78
C ALA A 64 2.50 -13.54 -6.13
N VAL A 65 3.57 -13.45 -6.92
CA VAL A 65 4.88 -12.97 -6.44
C VAL A 65 4.82 -11.47 -6.09
N ALA A 66 4.20 -10.67 -6.96
CA ALA A 66 4.00 -9.23 -6.76
C ALA A 66 3.10 -8.96 -5.55
N GLU A 67 1.99 -9.69 -5.41
CA GLU A 67 1.07 -9.58 -4.29
C GLU A 67 1.75 -9.95 -2.98
N ASN A 68 2.51 -11.05 -2.94
CA ASN A 68 3.24 -11.45 -1.75
C ASN A 68 4.21 -10.34 -1.29
N PHE A 69 5.05 -9.84 -2.20
CA PHE A 69 5.96 -8.73 -1.89
C PHE A 69 5.22 -7.47 -1.42
N PHE A 70 4.13 -7.11 -2.09
CA PHE A 70 3.35 -5.95 -1.69
C PHE A 70 2.78 -6.10 -0.28
N GLN A 71 2.30 -7.30 0.08
CA GLN A 71 1.76 -7.59 1.41
C GLN A 71 2.83 -7.65 2.51
N THR A 72 4.04 -8.14 2.20
CA THR A 72 5.13 -8.31 3.17
C THR A 72 5.94 -7.05 3.38
N ASP A 73 6.25 -6.34 2.29
CA ASP A 73 7.24 -5.25 2.30
C ASP A 73 6.59 -3.86 2.23
N VAL A 74 5.32 -3.74 1.83
CA VAL A 74 4.59 -2.46 1.79
C VAL A 74 3.57 -2.40 2.93
N ARG A 75 3.93 -1.68 4.01
CA ARG A 75 3.02 -1.41 5.13
C ARG A 75 2.47 0.02 5.04
N PHE A 76 1.21 0.16 4.65
CA PHE A 76 0.54 1.46 4.76
C PHE A 76 0.18 1.81 6.20
N PRO A 77 0.33 3.09 6.59
CA PRO A 77 -0.13 3.56 7.89
C PRO A 77 -1.64 3.48 8.00
N ALA A 78 -2.14 3.25 9.21
CA ALA A 78 -3.58 3.37 9.48
C ALA A 78 -4.04 4.81 9.25
N VAL A 79 -5.32 4.99 8.94
CA VAL A 79 -5.92 6.33 8.85
C VAL A 79 -5.91 6.95 10.26
N SER A 80 -5.25 8.10 10.41
CA SER A 80 -5.25 8.86 11.66
C SER A 80 -6.68 9.26 12.05
N THR A 81 -6.99 9.18 13.34
CA THR A 81 -8.22 9.73 13.92
C THR A 81 -7.99 11.02 14.67
N ASP A 82 -6.74 11.49 14.70
CA ASP A 82 -6.30 12.58 15.58
C ASP A 82 -6.40 13.95 14.90
N SER A 83 -6.48 14.00 13.56
CA SER A 83 -6.66 15.25 12.82
C SER A 83 -8.11 15.75 12.88
N LEU A 84 -8.25 17.08 13.00
CA LEU A 84 -9.50 17.76 13.33
C LEU A 84 -10.57 17.67 12.22
N ASN A 85 -10.18 17.45 10.95
CA ASN A 85 -11.11 17.36 9.83
C ASN A 85 -10.74 16.24 8.83
N ALA A 86 -11.69 15.91 7.94
CA ALA A 86 -11.53 14.82 6.99
C ALA A 86 -10.47 15.06 5.91
N ALA A 87 -10.24 16.33 5.53
CA ALA A 87 -9.25 16.68 4.51
C ALA A 87 -7.83 16.43 5.04
N ASP A 88 -7.55 16.84 6.28
CA ASP A 88 -6.26 16.61 6.93
C ASP A 88 -5.97 15.11 7.09
N ARG A 89 -6.97 14.33 7.51
CA ARG A 89 -6.86 12.86 7.63
C ARG A 89 -6.56 12.19 6.29
N LEU A 90 -7.21 12.64 5.21
CA LEU A 90 -6.95 12.13 3.86
C LEU A 90 -5.54 12.50 3.41
N GLN A 91 -5.13 13.76 3.62
CA GLN A 91 -3.80 14.24 3.26
C GLN A 91 -2.70 13.45 3.99
N GLU A 92 -2.80 13.31 5.31
CA GLU A 92 -1.87 12.51 6.11
C GLU A 92 -1.80 11.06 5.63
N HIS A 93 -2.95 10.44 5.36
CA HIS A 93 -3.00 9.06 4.90
C HIS A 93 -2.33 8.89 3.53
N VAL A 94 -2.65 9.75 2.56
CA VAL A 94 -2.08 9.71 1.20
C VAL A 94 -0.57 9.93 1.24
N LEU A 95 -0.09 10.92 2.01
CA LEU A 95 1.35 11.16 2.18
C LEU A 95 2.05 9.97 2.84
N GLY A 96 1.41 9.35 3.83
CA GLY A 96 1.91 8.14 4.48
C GLY A 96 1.99 6.94 3.54
N GLN A 97 0.99 6.76 2.67
CA GLN A 97 1.02 5.74 1.62
C GLN A 97 2.14 6.01 0.62
N HIS A 98 2.28 7.26 0.16
CA HIS A 98 3.34 7.65 -0.76
C HIS A 98 4.73 7.37 -0.20
N HIS A 99 4.98 7.75 1.07
CA HIS A 99 6.23 7.45 1.74
C HIS A 99 6.49 5.94 1.84
N SER A 100 5.46 5.14 2.11
CA SER A 100 5.59 3.67 2.15
C SER A 100 5.97 3.10 0.78
N MET A 101 5.39 3.62 -0.30
CA MET A 101 5.75 3.23 -1.67
C MET A 101 7.20 3.63 -2.02
N LEU A 102 7.63 4.83 -1.64
CA LEU A 102 9.01 5.26 -1.86
C LEU A 102 10.01 4.36 -1.11
N LYS A 103 9.71 4.03 0.16
CA LYS A 103 10.52 3.09 0.94
C LYS A 103 10.65 1.73 0.25
N ALA A 104 9.54 1.18 -0.25
CA ALA A 104 9.57 -0.09 -0.97
C ALA A 104 10.37 -0.01 -2.29
N CYS A 105 10.18 1.07 -3.05
CA CYS A 105 10.92 1.33 -4.29
C CYS A 105 12.43 1.44 -4.06
N HIS A 106 12.85 2.12 -2.99
CA HIS A 106 14.26 2.26 -2.63
C HIS A 106 14.84 1.00 -1.98
N GLY A 107 14.04 0.24 -1.22
CA GLY A 107 14.49 -0.97 -0.52
C GLY A 107 14.73 -2.15 -1.46
N ASP A 108 13.81 -2.38 -2.41
CA ASP A 108 13.92 -3.47 -3.37
C ASP A 108 13.35 -3.06 -4.74
N ARG A 109 14.18 -2.37 -5.52
CA ARG A 109 13.77 -1.84 -6.83
C ARG A 109 13.30 -2.93 -7.80
N GLN A 110 13.88 -4.12 -7.77
CA GLN A 110 13.51 -5.19 -8.69
C GLN A 110 12.09 -5.70 -8.40
N MET A 111 11.77 -5.88 -7.13
CA MET A 111 10.45 -6.31 -6.72
C MET A 111 9.41 -5.20 -6.88
N PHE A 112 9.78 -3.95 -6.59
CA PHE A 112 8.89 -2.81 -6.87
C PHE A 112 8.57 -2.69 -8.36
N ASN A 113 9.56 -2.85 -9.25
CA ASN A 113 9.33 -2.88 -10.69
C ASN A 113 8.41 -4.04 -11.11
N LEU A 114 8.51 -5.20 -10.48
CA LEU A 114 7.59 -6.31 -10.73
C LEU A 114 6.15 -5.94 -10.38
N VAL A 115 5.92 -5.27 -9.24
CA VAL A 115 4.58 -4.80 -8.85
C VAL A 115 4.01 -3.83 -9.87
N VAL A 116 4.82 -2.89 -10.35
CA VAL A 116 4.40 -1.93 -11.39
C VAL A 116 4.01 -2.67 -12.67
N LEU A 117 4.86 -3.59 -13.15
CA LEU A 117 4.58 -4.38 -14.34
C LEU A 117 3.33 -5.25 -14.19
N ALA A 118 3.11 -5.85 -13.02
CA ALA A 118 1.91 -6.65 -12.75
C ALA A 118 0.64 -5.78 -12.77
N ALA A 119 0.70 -4.57 -12.21
CA ALA A 119 -0.42 -3.63 -12.22
C ALA A 119 -0.75 -3.10 -13.63
N GLU A 120 0.26 -2.93 -14.49
CA GLU A 120 0.07 -2.49 -15.88
C GLU A 120 -0.55 -3.58 -16.77
N LEU A 121 -0.21 -4.85 -16.53
CA LEU A 121 -0.69 -6.00 -17.30
C LEU A 121 -2.11 -6.43 -16.91
N ASP A 122 -2.54 -6.08 -15.70
CA ASP A 122 -3.85 -6.44 -15.14
C ASP A 122 -4.66 -5.16 -14.83
N VAL A 123 -5.10 -4.44 -15.88
CA VAL A 123 -5.99 -3.27 -15.77
C VAL A 123 -7.37 -3.72 -15.25
N GLY A 124 -7.45 -3.96 -13.95
CA GLY A 124 -8.64 -4.46 -13.28
C GLY A 124 -8.36 -5.09 -11.92
N THR A 125 -7.11 -5.48 -11.65
CA THR A 125 -6.70 -6.00 -10.33
C THR A 125 -5.37 -5.36 -9.97
N LEU A 126 -5.41 -4.15 -9.40
CA LEU A 126 -4.38 -3.84 -8.40
C LEU A 126 -4.36 -5.04 -7.43
N PRO A 127 -3.20 -5.67 -7.14
CA PRO A 127 -3.14 -6.88 -6.34
C PRO A 127 -3.89 -6.61 -5.06
N SER A 128 -5.07 -7.23 -4.95
CA SER A 128 -6.17 -6.84 -4.07
C SER A 128 -5.74 -5.92 -2.94
N VAL A 129 -5.59 -4.63 -3.24
CA VAL A 129 -5.78 -3.60 -2.23
C VAL A 129 -7.26 -3.69 -2.00
N SER A 130 -7.64 -4.65 -1.15
CA SER A 130 -8.84 -4.54 -0.38
C SER A 130 -8.69 -3.20 0.32
N LEU A 131 -9.25 -2.15 -0.30
CA LEU A 131 -9.67 -0.88 0.30
C LEU A 131 -10.72 -1.12 1.39
N HIS A 132 -10.72 -2.32 1.99
CA HIS A 132 -11.56 -2.78 3.04
C HIS A 132 -10.78 -3.71 3.98
N ARG A 133 -9.65 -3.24 4.51
CA ARG A 133 -9.46 -3.45 5.94
C ARG A 133 -10.54 -2.62 6.62
N ARG A 134 -11.69 -3.25 6.90
CA ARG A 134 -12.78 -2.66 7.68
C ARG A 134 -12.15 -1.92 8.87
N PRO A 135 -12.24 -0.58 8.99
CA PRO A 135 -12.00 0.02 10.28
C PRO A 135 -12.99 -0.64 11.23
N ALA A 136 -12.51 -1.15 12.36
CA ALA A 136 -13.37 -1.58 13.44
C ALA A 136 -14.37 -0.45 13.70
N VAL A 137 -15.64 -0.78 13.49
CA VAL A 137 -16.88 -0.06 13.80
C VAL A 137 -16.68 1.35 14.38
N HIS A 138 -16.98 2.34 13.54
CA HIS A 138 -17.18 3.72 13.93
C HIS A 138 -18.19 3.79 15.11
N ARG A 139 -17.78 4.33 16.26
CA ARG A 139 -18.74 5.02 17.13
C ARG A 139 -19.19 6.28 16.37
N PRO A 140 -20.49 6.60 16.27
CA PRO A 140 -20.89 7.91 15.79
C PRO A 140 -20.41 8.95 16.81
N CYS A 141 -19.49 9.83 16.40
CA CYS A 141 -19.25 11.07 17.12
C CYS A 141 -20.54 11.87 17.06
N ARG A 142 -21.21 11.99 18.22
CA ARG A 142 -22.38 12.83 18.41
C ARG A 142 -21.92 14.28 18.21
N LEU A 143 -22.35 14.89 17.12
CA LEU A 143 -22.15 16.30 16.86
C LEU A 143 -23.06 17.07 17.83
N GLU A 144 -22.52 17.44 19.00
CA GLU A 144 -23.17 18.39 19.89
C GLU A 144 -23.05 19.77 19.21
N ALA A 145 -24.17 20.24 18.67
CA ALA A 145 -24.31 21.57 18.11
C ALA A 145 -24.18 22.59 19.26
N HIS A 146 -22.99 23.15 19.45
CA HIS A 146 -22.84 24.33 20.28
C HIS A 146 -23.50 25.52 19.59
N HIS A 147 -24.59 25.97 20.21
CA HIS A 147 -25.33 27.19 19.89
C HIS A 147 -24.39 28.37 19.64
N ILE A 148 -24.32 28.84 18.39
CA ILE A 148 -23.85 30.19 18.08
C ILE A 148 -25.06 31.11 18.32
N SER A 149 -25.14 31.66 19.53
CA SER A 149 -26.03 32.77 19.85
C SER A 149 -25.25 34.07 19.88
N ARG A 150 -25.57 34.91 18.89
CA ARG A 150 -25.48 36.38 18.79
C ARG A 150 -24.54 37.16 19.72
N ARG A 151 -23.78 38.08 19.11
CA ARG A 151 -23.89 39.51 19.47
C ARG A 151 -23.78 40.40 18.22
N GLU A 152 -24.89 41.06 17.91
CA GLU A 152 -24.89 42.38 17.27
C GLU A 152 -24.21 43.37 18.23
N GLY A 153 -23.36 44.23 17.68
CA GLY A 153 -22.63 45.26 18.39
C GLY A 153 -22.17 46.32 17.40
N ASP A 154 -23.06 47.27 17.18
CA ASP A 154 -22.82 48.60 16.61
C ASP A 154 -21.63 49.30 17.30
N GLY A 155 -20.84 50.07 16.55
CA GLY A 155 -19.79 50.92 17.12
C GLY A 155 -18.60 51.21 16.21
N SER A 156 -18.72 52.31 15.44
CA SER A 156 -17.67 53.33 15.17
C SER A 156 -16.26 52.89 14.74
N ARG A 157 -15.84 53.23 13.52
CA ARG A 157 -15.05 54.44 13.17
C ARG A 157 -13.63 54.45 13.78
N GLU A 158 -12.67 54.74 12.89
CA GLU A 158 -11.23 54.96 13.11
C GLU A 158 -10.46 53.67 13.42
N LEU A 159 -9.50 53.22 12.60
CA LEU A 159 -8.23 53.88 12.28
C LEU A 159 -7.65 53.30 10.97
N SER A 160 -7.91 53.97 9.84
CA SER A 160 -7.09 53.81 8.62
C SER A 160 -6.40 55.14 8.33
N SER A 161 -5.47 55.51 9.21
CA SER A 161 -4.43 56.49 8.97
C SER A 161 -3.10 55.86 9.38
N LEU A 162 -2.49 55.11 8.45
CA LEU A 162 -1.03 54.99 8.29
C LEU A 162 -0.68 54.08 7.09
N VAL A 163 -1.06 54.50 5.87
CA VAL A 163 -0.40 54.02 4.65
C VAL A 163 0.08 55.26 3.92
N GLY A 164 1.38 55.54 3.97
CA GLY A 164 1.91 56.71 3.28
C GLY A 164 3.34 57.09 3.63
N LEU A 165 4.27 56.14 3.77
CA LEU A 165 5.70 56.45 3.62
C LEU A 165 6.43 55.28 2.95
N HIS A 166 7.21 55.64 1.93
CA HIS A 166 8.38 54.93 1.38
C HIS A 166 8.25 54.18 0.04
N GLN A 167 8.08 54.95 -1.04
CA GLN A 167 8.84 54.77 -2.31
C GLN A 167 9.32 56.19 -2.67
N GLY A 168 10.58 56.50 -2.98
CA GLY A 168 11.64 55.70 -3.58
C GLY A 168 11.86 56.19 -5.01
N LEU A 169 12.90 57.00 -5.21
CA LEU A 169 13.40 57.69 -6.42
C LEU A 169 12.85 59.09 -6.71
#